data_AF-A0A9X7YRQ9-F1
#
_entry.id   AF-A0A9X7YRQ9-F1
#
_cell.length_a   1.000
_cell.length_b   1.000
_cell.length_c   1.000
_cell.angle_alpha   90.00
_cell.angle_beta   90.00
_cell.angle_gamma   90.00
#
_symmetry.space_group_name_H-M   'P 1'
#
loop_
_entity.id
_entity.type
_entity.pdbx_description
1 polymer ?
#
loop_
_entity_poly.entity_id
_entity_poly.type
_entity_poly.pdbx_seq_one_letter_code
_entity_poly.pdbx_strand_id
1 'polypeptide(L)' 'MPTLVLDIALPAERLLAVYQGQANRILVRSREGKRVSLPAQHLRPFLTREGVFGSFELHFAEQGQLLGLRRLD' A
#
# COMPACT_ATOMS: atom_id res chain seq x y z
N MET A 1 7.26 -17.93 1.02
CA MET A 1 6.96 -16.53 0.61
C MET A 1 5.47 -16.26 0.78
N PRO A 2 5.06 -15.82 1.97
CA PRO A 2 3.68 -15.45 2.23
C PRO A 2 3.26 -14.17 1.47
N THR A 3 1.99 -14.08 1.11
CA THR A 3 1.38 -12.92 0.47
C THR A 3 0.15 -12.43 1.24
N LEU A 4 -0.24 -11.17 1.00
CA LEU A 4 -1.44 -10.55 1.56
C LEU A 4 -2.15 -9.76 0.48
N VAL A 5 -3.47 -9.92 0.39
CA VAL A 5 -4.28 -9.07 -0.48
C VAL A 5 -4.77 -7.85 0.30
N LEU A 6 -4.51 -6.67 -0.26
CA LEU A 6 -4.89 -5.37 0.26
C LEU A 6 -5.88 -4.70 -0.70
N ASP A 7 -6.99 -4.20 -0.19
CA ASP A 7 -7.84 -3.28 -0.94
C ASP A 7 -7.50 -1.86 -0.51
N ILE A 8 -6.97 -1.08 -1.45
CA ILE A 8 -6.51 0.27 -1.20
C ILE A 8 -7.48 1.23 -1.87
N ALA A 9 -8.01 2.16 -1.09
CA ALA A 9 -8.81 3.29 -1.55
C ALA A 9 -8.28 4.56 -0.89
N LEU A 10 -7.23 5.12 -1.48
CA LEU A 10 -6.55 6.31 -0.97
C LEU A 10 -6.72 7.46 -1.96
N PRO A 11 -7.64 8.40 -1.70
CA PRO A 11 -7.79 9.58 -2.56
C PRO A 11 -6.54 10.48 -2.47
N ALA A 12 -6.27 11.22 -3.54
CA ALA A 12 -5.06 12.04 -3.69
C ALA A 12 -4.84 13.03 -2.52
N GLU A 13 -5.92 13.60 -1.99
CA GLU A 13 -5.91 14.47 -0.81
C GLU A 13 -5.30 13.81 0.44
N ARG A 14 -5.48 12.50 0.64
CA ARG A 14 -4.89 11.75 1.76
C ARG A 14 -3.40 11.50 1.57
N LEU A 15 -2.94 11.54 0.32
CA LEU A 15 -1.53 11.37 -0.03
C LEU A 15 -0.75 12.69 0.04
N LEU A 16 -1.41 13.85 0.19
CA LEU A 16 -0.74 15.15 0.34
C LEU A 16 0.30 15.14 1.47
N ALA A 17 -0.05 14.57 2.64
CA ALA A 17 0.87 14.43 3.76
C ALA A 17 2.10 13.56 3.40
N VAL A 18 1.91 12.57 2.52
CA VAL A 18 3.02 11.74 2.03
C VAL A 18 3.96 12.54 1.12
N TYR A 19 3.42 13.34 0.21
CA TYR A 19 4.22 14.16 -0.71
C TYR A 19 4.92 15.32 -0.01
N GLN A 20 4.30 15.90 1.01
CA GLN A 20 4.90 16.94 1.84
C GLN A 20 5.95 16.38 2.82
N GLY A 21 6.21 15.06 2.80
CA GLY A 21 7.16 14.41 3.71
C GLY A 21 6.67 14.32 5.16
N GLN A 22 5.41 14.67 5.43
CA GLN A 22 4.80 14.60 6.77
C GLN A 22 4.35 13.18 7.14
N ALA A 23 4.19 12.28 6.15
CA ALA A 23 3.94 10.87 6.36
C ALA A 23 4.80 10.03 5.40
N ASN A 24 5.32 8.90 5.85
CA ASN A 24 6.07 7.96 5.00
C ASN A 24 5.48 6.56 4.96
N ARG A 25 4.41 6.32 5.73
CA ARG A 25 3.71 5.04 5.82
C ARG A 25 2.20 5.26 5.81
N ILE A 26 1.49 4.28 5.26
CA ILE A 26 0.04 4.17 5.34
C ILE A 26 -0.31 2.92 6.13
N LEU A 27 -1.46 2.93 6.80
CA LEU A 27 -1.99 1.76 7.47
C LEU A 27 -3.16 1.21 6.68
N VAL A 28 -3.07 -0.05 6.26
CA VAL A 28 -4.08 -0.73 5.46
C VAL A 28 -4.52 -1.99 6.19
N ARG A 29 -5.77 -2.40 6.02
CA ARG A 29 -6.25 -3.70 6.48
C ARG A 29 -6.27 -4.66 5.30
N SER A 30 -5.64 -5.82 5.44
CA SER A 30 -5.73 -6.88 4.43
C SER A 30 -7.12 -7.53 4.44
N ARG A 31 -7.45 -8.27 3.37
CA ARG A 31 -8.70 -9.05 3.29
C ARG A 31 -8.82 -10.10 4.41
N GLU A 32 -7.69 -10.61 4.88
CA GLU A 32 -7.60 -11.53 6.03
C GLU A 32 -7.75 -10.82 7.38
N GLY A 33 -7.95 -9.50 7.39
CA GLY A 33 -8.15 -8.70 8.59
C GLY A 33 -6.86 -8.22 9.27
N LYS A 34 -5.67 -8.54 8.74
CA LYS A 34 -4.38 -8.11 9.31
C LYS A 34 -4.14 -6.62 9.04
N ARG A 35 -3.61 -5.90 10.04
CA ARG A 35 -3.17 -4.51 9.87
C ARG A 35 -1.76 -4.51 9.30
N VAL A 36 -1.57 -3.83 8.19
CA VAL A 36 -0.30 -3.73 7.49
C VAL A 36 0.12 -2.27 7.42
N SER A 37 1.29 -1.96 7.95
CA SER A 37 1.92 -0.67 7.74
C SER A 37 2.75 -0.73 6.47
N LEU A 38 2.34 -0.03 5.42
CA LEU A 38 2.98 -0.03 4.11
C LEU A 38 3.79 1.26 3.92
N PRO A 39 5.08 1.21 3.54
CA PRO A 39 5.80 2.42 3.14
C PRO A 39 5.14 3.03 1.90
N ALA A 40 4.76 4.30 1.99
CA ALA A 40 3.94 4.95 0.97
C ALA A 40 4.65 5.08 -0.39
N GLN A 41 5.99 5.01 -0.40
CA GLN A 41 6.78 4.99 -1.63
C GLN A 41 6.42 3.83 -2.58
N HIS A 42 5.96 2.68 -2.06
CA HIS A 42 5.56 1.53 -2.88
C HIS A 42 4.25 1.76 -3.63
N LEU A 43 3.47 2.79 -3.26
CA LEU A 43 2.26 3.16 -3.98
C LEU A 43 2.50 4.16 -5.11
N ARG A 44 3.68 4.79 -5.17
CA ARG A 44 3.99 5.80 -6.20
C ARG A 44 3.77 5.29 -7.64
N PRO A 45 4.12 4.04 -8.00
CA PRO A 45 3.88 3.53 -9.35
C PRO A 45 2.39 3.40 -9.72
N PHE A 46 1.50 3.36 -8.73
CA PHE A 46 0.06 3.14 -8.91
C PHE A 46 -0.77 4.42 -8.71
N LEU A 47 -0.10 5.56 -8.54
CA LEU A 47 -0.75 6.84 -8.34
C LEU A 47 -1.44 7.32 -9.62
N THR A 48 -2.71 7.70 -9.49
CA THR A 48 -3.47 8.44 -10.49
C THR A 48 -3.80 9.84 -9.98
N ARG A 49 -4.44 10.66 -10.83
CA ARG A 49 -4.95 11.98 -10.40
C ARG A 49 -5.97 11.89 -9.27
N GLU A 50 -6.73 10.80 -9.23
CA GLU A 50 -7.76 10.60 -8.20
C GLU A 50 -7.16 10.05 -6.91
N GLY A 51 -6.01 9.36 -6.99
CA GLY A 51 -5.34 8.74 -5.87
C GLY A 51 -4.84 7.34 -6.21
N VAL A 52 -4.81 6.44 -5.25
CA VAL A 52 -4.45 5.04 -5.43
C VAL A 52 -5.63 4.18 -5.08
N PHE A 53 -6.16 3.48 -6.08
CA PHE A 53 -7.34 2.63 -5.96
C PHE A 53 -7.08 1.27 -6.59
N GLY A 54 -7.59 0.23 -5.94
CA GLY A 54 -7.59 -1.14 -6.46
C GLY A 54 -7.16 -2.17 -5.42
N SER A 55 -7.02 -3.40 -5.89
CA SER A 55 -6.53 -4.51 -5.10
C SER A 55 -5.06 -4.75 -5.38
N PHE A 56 -4.30 -5.05 -4.33
CA PHE A 56 -2.86 -5.20 -4.39
C PHE A 56 -2.45 -6.47 -3.66
N GLU A 57 -1.53 -7.21 -4.25
CA GLU A 57 -0.84 -8.31 -3.63
C GLU A 57 0.48 -7.81 -3.05
N LEU A 58 0.60 -7.94 -1.74
CA LEU A 58 1.80 -7.62 -0.99
C LEU A 58 2.63 -8.89 -0.80
N HIS A 59 3.90 -8.83 -1.17
CA HIS A 59 4.86 -9.92 -0.97
C HIS A 59 5.80 -9.56 0.17
N PHE A 60 5.98 -10.50 1.09
CA PHE A 60 6.90 -10.34 2.21
C PHE A 60 7.76 -11.58 2.40
N ALA A 61 8.95 -11.35 2.91
CA ALA A 61 9.87 -12.40 3.29
C ALA A 61 9.40 -13.06 4.59
N GLU A 62 9.90 -14.25 4.91
CA GLU A 62 9.51 -15.01 6.11
C GLU A 62 9.74 -14.22 7.43
N GLN A 63 10.63 -13.23 7.40
CA GLN A 63 10.98 -12.35 8.52
C GLN A 63 10.10 -11.10 8.60
N GLY A 64 9.08 -10.98 7.73
CA GLY A 64 8.14 -9.85 7.68
C GLY A 64 8.64 -8.65 6.86
N GLN A 65 9.82 -8.72 6.24
CA GLN A 65 10.31 -7.67 5.35
C GLN A 65 9.45 -7.60 4.08
N LEU A 66 8.98 -6.40 3.73
CA LEU A 66 8.29 -6.17 2.47
C LEU A 66 9.25 -6.35 1.29
N LEU A 67 8.88 -7.21 0.35
CA LEU A 67 9.63 -7.51 -0.86
C LEU A 67 9.07 -6.80 -2.08
N GLY A 68 7.75 -6.65 -2.16
CA GLY A 68 7.12 -6.05 -3.33
C GLY A 68 5.63 -5.81 -3.16
N LEU A 69 5.10 -5.00 -4.06
CA LEU A 69 3.68 -4.72 -4.18
C LEU A 69 3.29 -4.81 -5.65
N ARG A 70 2.27 -5.60 -5.96
CA ARG A 70 1.75 -5.82 -7.31
C ARG A 70 0.27 -5.46 -7.33
N ARG A 71 -0.20 -4.73 -8.35
CA ARG A 71 -1.64 -4.52 -8.55
C ARG A 71 -2.27 -5.79 -9.11
N LEU A 72 -3.47 -6.13 -8.63
CA LEU A 72 -4.30 -7.20 -9.17
C LEU A 72 -5.24 -6.60 -10.22
N ASP A 73 -5.44 -7.34 -11.32
CA ASP A 73 -6.38 -6.99 -12.38
C ASP A 73 -7.80 -7.46 -12.06
#